data_AF-A0AAW2M5A3-F1
#
_entry.id   AF-A0AAW2M5A3-F1
#
_cell.length_a   1.000
_cell.length_b   1.000
_cell.length_c   1.000
_cell.angle_alpha   90.00
_cell.angle_beta   90.00
_cell.angle_gamma   90.00
#
_symmetry.space_group_name_H-M   'P 1'
#
loop_
_entity.id
_entity.type
_entity.pdbx_description
1 polymer ?
#
loop_
_entity_poly.entity_id
_entity_poly.type
_entity_poly.pdbx_seq_one_letter_code
_entity_poly.pdbx_strand_id
1 'polypeptide(L)'
;MTHVSVLVKGWTWIPDNMDNLYSCRCGLSCLWTKSSVLADKPDALLFETTTPPFQLLVLALGLLRLFGDPLRVYMDLEAGRKKSGYEDIFISYHAKDDVQSTYAGALFHNNRNYHLSSMKNNDTLVYWSSSRCLPQRNQLAKKLLSLLPHHSFGKCMNNVGGLDQALSFYPECVKDSNEAPKWWDHLHCAMSRYKFVLAIENTITESYVTEKLFYALDSGAVPIYFGAQMFGTLYLLIQ
;
A
#
# COMPACT_ATOMS: atom_id res chain seq x y z
N MET A 1 -14.74 -28.27 -13.27
CA MET A 1 -14.66 -26.85 -12.89
C MET A 1 -13.53 -26.24 -13.68
N THR A 2 -13.72 -25.04 -14.21
CA THR A 2 -12.68 -24.30 -14.92
C THR A 2 -11.91 -23.45 -13.91
N HIS A 3 -10.60 -23.66 -13.84
CA HIS A 3 -9.70 -22.97 -12.92
C HIS A 3 -8.75 -22.10 -13.74
N VAL A 4 -8.40 -20.92 -13.23
CA VAL A 4 -7.33 -20.08 -13.75
C VAL A 4 -6.14 -20.18 -12.81
N SER A 5 -4.95 -20.40 -13.34
CA SER A 5 -3.70 -20.48 -12.57
C SER A 5 -2.81 -19.26 -12.84
N VAL A 6 -2.51 -18.51 -11.79
CA VAL A 6 -1.61 -17.35 -11.81
C VAL A 6 -0.35 -17.70 -11.02
N LEU A 7 0.78 -17.78 -11.73
CA LEU A 7 2.08 -18.01 -11.12
C LEU A 7 2.79 -16.68 -10.88
N VAL A 8 3.06 -16.37 -9.62
CA VAL A 8 3.84 -15.20 -9.21
C VAL A 8 5.34 -15.45 -9.44
N LYS A 9 6.01 -14.52 -10.10
CA LYS A 9 7.42 -14.60 -10.50
C LYS A 9 8.24 -13.51 -9.82
N GLY A 10 9.45 -13.88 -9.40
CA GLY A 10 10.43 -12.96 -8.82
C GLY A 10 10.20 -12.70 -7.34
N TRP A 11 10.84 -11.65 -6.82
CA TRP A 11 10.60 -11.18 -5.45
C TRP A 11 9.22 -10.52 -5.38
N THR A 12 8.46 -10.84 -4.34
CA THR A 12 7.12 -10.29 -4.08
C THR A 12 7.03 -9.88 -2.62
N TRP A 13 6.34 -8.76 -2.38
CA TRP A 13 6.00 -8.28 -1.03
C TRP A 13 4.68 -8.88 -0.54
N ILE A 14 3.96 -9.63 -1.39
CA ILE A 14 2.73 -10.34 -1.01
C ILE A 14 3.10 -11.51 -0.08
N PRO A 15 2.48 -11.60 1.10
CA PRO A 15 2.77 -12.62 2.10
C PRO A 15 2.28 -13.99 1.65
N ASP A 16 2.91 -15.03 2.19
CA ASP A 16 2.63 -16.43 1.80
C ASP A 16 1.20 -16.87 2.18
N ASN A 17 0.56 -16.21 3.14
CA ASN A 17 -0.85 -16.48 3.48
C ASN A 17 -1.84 -16.06 2.38
N MET A 18 -1.38 -15.39 1.32
CA MET A 18 -2.14 -15.09 0.11
C MET A 18 -1.91 -16.12 -1.01
N ASP A 19 -1.05 -17.12 -0.81
CA ASP A 19 -0.94 -18.28 -1.72
C ASP A 19 -2.14 -19.19 -1.46
N ASN A 20 -3.14 -19.16 -2.35
CA ASN A 20 -4.41 -19.84 -2.13
C ASN A 20 -5.23 -20.06 -3.42
N LEU A 21 -6.26 -20.90 -3.30
CA LEU A 21 -7.32 -21.08 -4.29
C LEU A 21 -8.53 -20.21 -3.94
N TYR A 22 -8.74 -19.17 -4.72
CA TYR A 22 -9.83 -18.20 -4.52
C TYR A 22 -11.05 -18.55 -5.38
N SER A 23 -12.25 -18.44 -4.81
CA SER A 23 -13.49 -18.59 -5.58
C SER A 23 -13.93 -17.26 -6.18
N CYS A 24 -14.18 -17.24 -7.50
CA CYS A 24 -14.62 -16.05 -8.23
C CYS A 24 -16.14 -16.02 -8.37
N ARG A 25 -16.74 -14.82 -8.39
CA ARG A 25 -18.19 -14.64 -8.55
C ARG A 25 -18.74 -15.16 -9.89
N CYS A 26 -17.88 -15.26 -10.90
CA CYS A 26 -18.22 -15.81 -12.21
C CYS A 26 -18.27 -17.35 -12.25
N GLY A 27 -18.10 -18.03 -11.11
CA GLY A 27 -18.11 -19.50 -11.03
C GLY A 27 -16.77 -20.17 -11.37
N LEU A 28 -15.75 -19.39 -11.72
CA LEU A 28 -14.36 -19.84 -11.81
C LEU A 28 -13.73 -19.88 -10.42
N SER A 29 -12.60 -20.57 -10.31
CA SER A 29 -11.66 -20.32 -9.20
C SER A 29 -10.29 -19.95 -9.73
N CYS A 30 -9.56 -19.14 -8.97
CA CYS A 30 -8.24 -18.66 -9.29
C CYS A 30 -7.23 -19.26 -8.32
N LEU A 31 -6.31 -20.09 -8.80
CA LEU A 31 -5.12 -20.49 -8.05
C LEU A 31 -4.10 -19.36 -8.18
N TRP A 32 -3.81 -18.69 -7.07
CA TRP A 32 -2.74 -17.71 -6.98
C TRP A 32 -1.60 -18.34 -6.20
N THR A 33 -0.45 -18.57 -6.84
CA THR A 33 0.65 -19.28 -6.17
C THR A 33 2.03 -18.79 -6.57
N LYS A 34 2.99 -18.93 -5.65
CA LYS A 34 4.42 -18.74 -5.91
C LYS A 34 5.10 -20.04 -6.36
N SER A 35 4.43 -21.19 -6.20
CA SER A 35 4.98 -22.51 -6.49
C SER A 35 4.82 -22.88 -7.96
N SER A 36 5.94 -23.02 -8.68
CA SER A 36 5.93 -23.53 -10.06
C SER A 36 5.49 -24.98 -10.16
N VAL A 37 5.54 -25.75 -9.06
CA VAL A 37 5.06 -27.15 -9.03
C VAL A 37 3.53 -27.19 -9.01
N LEU A 38 2.90 -26.25 -8.31
CA LEU A 38 1.43 -26.14 -8.26
C LEU A 38 0.87 -25.49 -9.55
N ALA A 39 1.69 -24.72 -10.25
CA ALA A 39 1.35 -24.04 -11.49
C ALA A 39 2.37 -24.37 -12.61
N ASP A 40 2.46 -25.65 -13.00
CA ASP A 40 3.38 -26.14 -14.05
C ASP A 40 3.09 -25.51 -15.42
N LYS A 41 1.80 -25.32 -15.76
CA LYS A 41 1.32 -24.64 -16.96
C LYS A 41 0.35 -23.53 -16.57
N PRO A 42 0.85 -22.39 -16.07
CA PRO A 42 -0.01 -21.31 -15.62
C PRO A 42 -0.71 -20.65 -16.81
N ASP A 43 -1.89 -20.07 -16.56
CA ASP A 43 -2.58 -19.22 -17.54
C ASP A 43 -1.95 -17.82 -17.59
N ALA A 44 -1.35 -17.38 -16.48
CA ALA A 44 -0.68 -16.09 -16.37
C ALA A 44 0.59 -16.16 -15.49
N LEU A 45 1.62 -15.43 -15.91
CA LEU A 45 2.82 -15.11 -15.15
C LEU A 45 2.69 -13.69 -14.61
N LEU A 46 2.71 -13.54 -13.29
CA LEU A 46 2.58 -12.24 -12.64
C LEU A 46 3.93 -11.77 -12.10
N PHE A 47 4.33 -10.58 -12.50
CA PHE A 47 5.57 -9.92 -12.06
C PHE A 47 5.23 -8.69 -11.23
N GLU A 48 5.75 -8.62 -10.01
CA GLU A 48 5.57 -7.48 -9.11
C GLU A 48 6.82 -6.63 -9.05
N THR A 49 6.71 -5.34 -9.37
CA THR A 49 7.80 -4.34 -9.30
C THR A 49 9.06 -4.66 -10.12
N THR A 50 9.12 -5.85 -10.70
CA THR A 50 10.14 -6.35 -11.59
C THR A 50 9.54 -6.37 -12.97
N THR A 51 10.17 -5.66 -13.91
CA THR A 51 9.73 -5.69 -15.31
C THR A 51 9.78 -7.15 -15.82
N PRO A 52 8.73 -7.65 -16.49
CA PRO A 52 8.78 -8.95 -17.15
C PRO A 52 10.04 -9.04 -18.02
N PRO A 53 10.79 -10.16 -17.97
CA PRO A 53 12.07 -10.25 -18.66
C PRO A 53 11.91 -10.04 -20.15
N PHE A 54 12.82 -9.26 -20.73
CA PHE A 54 12.97 -9.16 -22.16
C PHE A 54 13.50 -10.50 -22.69
N GLN A 55 12.62 -11.36 -23.20
CA GLN A 55 13.05 -12.61 -23.82
C GLN A 55 13.65 -12.32 -25.20
N LEU A 56 14.98 -12.24 -25.23
CA LEU A 56 15.80 -12.18 -26.45
C LEU A 56 15.47 -13.29 -27.47
N LEU A 57 14.88 -14.41 -27.05
CA LEU A 57 14.46 -15.48 -27.96
C LEU A 57 13.26 -15.10 -28.86
N VAL A 58 12.50 -14.06 -28.50
CA VAL A 58 11.36 -13.55 -29.28
C VAL A 58 11.81 -12.52 -30.33
N LEU A 59 13.05 -12.01 -30.24
CA LEU A 59 13.59 -11.07 -31.22
C LEU A 59 13.81 -11.68 -32.61
N ALA A 60 13.78 -13.01 -32.76
CA ALA A 60 13.87 -13.63 -34.08
C ALA A 60 12.53 -13.58 -34.86
N LEU A 61 11.37 -13.38 -34.19
CA LEU A 61 10.05 -13.44 -34.85
C LEU A 61 9.01 -12.43 -34.34
N GLY A 62 9.45 -11.31 -33.77
CA GLY A 62 8.59 -10.14 -33.57
C GLY A 62 7.71 -10.21 -32.32
N LEU A 63 7.19 -9.03 -31.98
CA LEU A 63 6.50 -8.59 -30.76
C LEU A 63 5.25 -9.38 -30.32
N LEU A 64 5.03 -10.61 -30.76
CA LEU A 64 3.82 -11.39 -30.52
C LEU A 64 4.08 -12.60 -29.61
N ARG A 65 3.34 -12.67 -28.50
CA ARG A 65 3.14 -13.88 -27.70
C ARG A 65 2.71 -15.02 -28.62
N LEU A 66 3.31 -16.21 -28.48
CA LEU A 66 2.88 -17.36 -29.25
C LEU A 66 1.55 -17.89 -28.70
N PHE A 67 0.70 -18.38 -29.59
CA PHE A 67 -0.55 -19.00 -29.19
C PHE A 67 -0.28 -20.19 -28.26
N GLY A 68 -0.76 -20.11 -27.01
CA GLY A 68 -0.55 -21.13 -25.98
C GLY A 68 0.44 -20.75 -24.87
N ASP A 69 1.22 -19.68 -25.02
CA ASP A 69 2.05 -19.13 -23.92
C ASP A 69 1.17 -18.56 -22.81
N PRO A 70 1.63 -18.41 -21.55
CA PRO A 70 0.90 -17.70 -20.50
C PRO A 70 0.79 -16.18 -20.74
N LEU A 71 -0.25 -15.55 -20.19
CA LEU A 71 -0.36 -14.09 -20.12
C LEU A 71 0.77 -13.49 -19.26
N ARG A 72 1.37 -12.40 -19.70
CA ARG A 72 2.33 -11.62 -18.89
C ARG A 72 1.59 -10.51 -18.17
N VAL A 73 1.50 -10.61 -16.86
CA VAL A 73 0.87 -9.61 -16.00
C VAL A 73 1.97 -8.84 -15.29
N TYR A 74 1.98 -7.52 -15.45
CA TYR A 74 2.92 -6.65 -14.74
C TYR A 74 2.17 -5.77 -13.75
N MET A 75 2.59 -5.82 -12.49
CA MET A 75 2.05 -5.02 -11.41
C MET A 75 3.13 -4.09 -10.85
N ASP A 76 2.81 -2.81 -10.74
CA ASP A 76 3.61 -1.82 -10.04
C ASP A 76 2.64 -0.75 -9.52
N LEU A 77 2.78 -0.39 -8.25
CA LEU A 77 1.86 0.50 -7.55
C LEU A 77 2.52 1.84 -7.22
N GLU A 78 3.79 2.06 -7.59
CA GLU A 78 4.50 3.29 -7.26
C GLU A 78 4.06 4.47 -8.13
N ALA A 79 4.07 5.68 -7.55
CA ALA A 79 3.62 6.91 -8.25
C ALA A 79 4.35 7.17 -9.59
N GLY A 80 5.61 6.75 -9.71
CA GLY A 80 6.44 6.95 -10.91
C GLY A 80 6.26 5.90 -12.01
N ARG A 81 5.34 4.94 -11.81
CA ARG A 81 5.14 3.78 -12.68
C ARG A 81 4.92 4.16 -14.15
N LYS A 82 5.45 3.33 -15.05
CA LYS A 82 5.10 3.32 -16.48
C LYS A 82 4.85 1.90 -16.99
N LYS A 83 3.99 1.77 -18.02
CA LYS A 83 3.86 0.54 -18.82
C LYS A 83 5.24 0.14 -19.34
N SER A 84 5.58 -1.14 -19.26
CA SER A 84 6.86 -1.62 -19.80
C SER A 84 6.79 -1.82 -21.31
N GLY A 85 5.57 -2.03 -21.83
CA GLY A 85 5.32 -2.34 -23.24
C GLY A 85 5.51 -3.82 -23.57
N TYR A 86 5.86 -4.64 -22.59
CA TYR A 86 6.08 -6.08 -22.72
C TYR A 86 5.06 -6.93 -21.95
N GLU A 87 4.13 -6.30 -21.24
CA GLU A 87 3.03 -6.95 -20.53
C GLU A 87 1.79 -7.06 -21.43
N ASP A 88 1.01 -8.12 -21.21
CA ASP A 88 -0.31 -8.27 -21.83
C ASP A 88 -1.41 -7.63 -20.95
N ILE A 89 -1.18 -7.58 -19.63
CA ILE A 89 -2.06 -6.93 -18.64
C ILE A 89 -1.20 -6.11 -17.69
N PHE A 90 -1.59 -4.85 -17.51
CA PHE A 90 -0.93 -3.90 -16.63
C PHE A 90 -1.81 -3.56 -15.42
N ILE A 91 -1.31 -3.84 -14.22
CA ILE A 91 -2.02 -3.62 -12.94
C ILE A 91 -1.40 -2.46 -12.14
N SER A 92 -2.09 -1.32 -12.01
CA SER A 92 -1.64 -0.20 -11.16
C SER A 92 -2.74 0.36 -10.26
N TYR A 93 -2.43 1.39 -9.48
CA TYR A 93 -3.40 2.22 -8.75
C TYR A 93 -4.31 3.06 -9.64
N HIS A 94 -3.92 3.33 -10.89
CA HIS A 94 -4.57 4.28 -11.78
C HIS A 94 -5.82 3.68 -12.43
N ALA A 95 -6.95 4.41 -12.38
CA ALA A 95 -8.25 3.91 -12.84
C ALA A 95 -8.35 3.65 -14.35
N LYS A 96 -7.40 4.17 -15.15
CA LYS A 96 -7.34 3.99 -16.62
C LYS A 96 -6.44 2.83 -17.06
N ASP A 97 -5.77 2.16 -16.13
CA ASP A 97 -4.96 0.99 -16.46
C ASP A 97 -5.82 -0.29 -16.54
N ASP A 98 -5.26 -1.35 -17.12
CA ASP A 98 -6.02 -2.53 -17.53
C ASP A 98 -6.73 -3.20 -16.34
N VAL A 99 -6.08 -3.20 -15.16
CA VAL A 99 -6.68 -3.56 -13.89
C VAL A 99 -6.25 -2.56 -12.82
N GLN A 100 -7.22 -2.01 -12.09
CA GLN A 100 -6.94 -1.18 -10.93
C GLN A 100 -6.70 -2.03 -9.68
N SER A 101 -5.62 -1.75 -8.96
CA SER A 101 -5.30 -2.32 -7.65
C SER A 101 -4.87 -1.19 -6.70
N THR A 102 -5.58 -1.04 -5.58
CA THR A 102 -5.35 0.04 -4.62
C THR A 102 -4.70 -0.49 -3.35
N TYR A 103 -4.16 0.43 -2.54
CA TYR A 103 -3.62 0.12 -1.23
C TYR A 103 -4.70 -0.21 -0.16
N ALA A 104 -5.97 -0.40 -0.58
CA ALA A 104 -7.07 -0.86 0.28
C ALA A 104 -7.17 -2.40 0.35
N GLY A 105 -6.26 -3.13 -0.30
CA GLY A 105 -6.32 -4.59 -0.37
C GLY A 105 -6.09 -5.30 0.97
N ALA A 106 -6.65 -6.50 1.12
CA ALA A 106 -6.57 -7.35 2.32
C ALA A 106 -5.13 -7.52 2.87
N LEU A 107 -4.15 -7.55 1.98
CA LEU A 107 -2.73 -7.58 2.32
C LEU A 107 -2.34 -6.48 3.31
N PHE A 108 -2.77 -5.24 3.07
CA PHE A 108 -2.43 -4.15 3.96
C PHE A 108 -2.97 -4.38 5.37
N HIS A 109 -4.02 -5.20 5.55
CA HIS A 109 -4.64 -5.52 6.83
C HIS A 109 -4.03 -6.74 7.57
N ASN A 110 -3.20 -7.56 6.92
CA ASN A 110 -2.84 -8.89 7.44
C ASN A 110 -1.90 -8.94 8.66
N ASN A 111 -1.29 -7.81 9.09
CA ASN A 111 -0.26 -7.82 10.15
C ASN A 111 -0.27 -6.56 11.04
N ARG A 112 -1.41 -6.23 11.67
CA ARG A 112 -1.53 -5.01 12.49
C ARG A 112 -2.05 -5.28 13.90
N ASN A 113 -1.58 -4.48 14.87
CA ASN A 113 -2.25 -4.37 16.17
C ASN A 113 -3.47 -3.45 16.01
N TYR A 114 -4.66 -4.04 16.09
CA TYR A 114 -5.95 -3.34 15.94
C TYR A 114 -6.50 -2.83 17.29
N HIS A 115 -5.66 -2.67 18.31
CA HIS A 115 -6.11 -2.00 19.52
C HIS A 115 -6.49 -0.55 19.18
N LEU A 116 -7.80 -0.27 19.19
CA LEU A 116 -8.37 1.05 18.96
C LEU A 116 -8.77 1.65 20.29
N SER A 117 -8.15 2.78 20.63
CA SER A 117 -8.50 3.52 21.84
C SER A 117 -9.87 4.16 21.71
N SER A 118 -10.72 3.98 22.73
CA SER A 118 -11.99 4.70 22.87
C SER A 118 -11.79 6.16 23.31
N MET A 119 -10.61 6.49 23.84
CA MET A 119 -10.25 7.84 24.27
C MET A 119 -9.29 8.50 23.29
N LYS A 120 -9.58 9.76 22.94
CA LYS A 120 -8.71 10.63 22.14
C LYS A 120 -8.06 11.67 23.03
N ASN A 121 -6.85 12.10 22.68
CA ASN A 121 -6.16 13.21 23.34
C ASN A 121 -6.96 14.51 23.17
N ASN A 122 -7.03 15.32 24.23
CA ASN A 122 -7.73 16.60 24.20
C ASN A 122 -6.84 17.74 23.72
N ASP A 123 -5.58 17.77 24.15
CA ASP A 123 -4.68 18.90 23.88
C ASP A 123 -3.90 18.73 22.58
N THR A 124 -3.45 17.51 22.26
CA THR A 124 -2.75 17.21 20.99
C THR A 124 -3.69 16.53 20.01
N LEU A 125 -4.08 17.24 18.95
CA LEU A 125 -5.16 16.83 18.05
C LEU A 125 -4.70 15.98 16.87
N VAL A 126 -3.52 16.27 16.34
CA VAL A 126 -3.04 15.71 15.06
C VAL A 126 -1.87 14.76 15.27
N TYR A 127 -1.98 13.57 14.69
CA TYR A 127 -0.87 12.66 14.47
C TYR A 127 -0.27 12.89 13.08
N TRP A 128 1.06 12.99 13.00
CA TRP A 128 1.77 12.88 11.74
C TRP A 128 3.01 12.00 11.91
N SER A 129 3.35 11.20 10.91
CA SER A 129 4.59 10.41 10.91
C SER A 129 5.14 10.29 9.50
N SER A 130 6.44 10.50 9.36
CA SER A 130 7.12 10.24 8.09
C SER A 130 8.62 10.01 8.26
N SER A 131 9.14 9.02 7.53
CA SER A 131 10.58 8.77 7.43
C SER A 131 11.24 9.30 6.14
N ARG A 132 10.48 9.50 5.06
CA ARG A 132 11.00 9.98 3.76
C ARG A 132 10.81 11.49 3.64
N CYS A 133 11.83 12.31 3.90
CA CYS A 133 11.65 13.77 3.96
C CYS A 133 11.72 14.44 2.58
N LEU A 134 10.55 14.69 1.97
CA LEU A 134 10.43 15.34 0.67
C LEU A 134 10.11 16.84 0.83
N PRO A 135 10.78 17.77 0.11
CA PRO A 135 10.62 19.20 0.32
C PRO A 135 9.17 19.70 0.24
N GLN A 136 8.46 19.38 -0.85
CA GLN A 136 7.06 19.81 -1.05
C GLN A 136 6.14 19.25 0.04
N ARG A 137 6.29 17.97 0.36
CA ARG A 137 5.49 17.29 1.38
C ARG A 137 5.71 17.90 2.78
N ASN A 138 6.97 18.15 3.12
CA ASN A 138 7.33 18.74 4.41
C ASN A 138 6.90 20.21 4.49
N GLN A 139 6.96 20.98 3.40
CA GLN A 139 6.46 22.34 3.37
C GLN A 139 4.95 22.39 3.60
N LEU A 140 4.18 21.49 2.98
CA LEU A 140 2.75 21.37 3.18
C LEU A 140 2.42 20.97 4.64
N ALA A 141 3.08 19.93 5.16
CA ALA A 141 2.94 19.52 6.54
C ALA A 141 3.26 20.66 7.51
N LYS A 142 4.36 21.40 7.30
CA LYS A 142 4.77 22.51 8.17
C LYS A 142 3.73 23.62 8.23
N LYS A 143 3.17 24.00 7.08
CA LYS A 143 2.11 25.03 7.00
C LYS A 143 0.89 24.61 7.83
N LEU A 144 0.40 23.39 7.63
CA LEU A 144 -0.79 22.90 8.34
C LEU A 144 -0.53 22.70 9.83
N LEU A 145 0.55 21.98 10.18
CA LEU A 145 0.88 21.63 11.56
C LEU A 145 1.23 22.84 12.42
N SER A 146 1.68 23.96 11.82
CA SER A 146 1.88 25.22 12.56
C SER A 146 0.60 25.83 13.12
N LEU A 147 -0.57 25.38 12.65
CA LEU A 147 -1.89 25.88 13.05
C LEU A 147 -2.60 24.96 14.03
N LEU A 148 -2.07 23.75 14.28
CA LEU A 148 -2.74 22.69 15.02
C LEU A 148 -1.81 22.07 16.07
N PRO A 149 -2.28 21.81 17.30
CA PRO A 149 -1.54 21.00 18.27
C PRO A 149 -1.28 19.60 17.70
N HIS A 150 -0.01 19.20 17.62
CA HIS A 150 0.36 17.99 16.92
C HIS A 150 1.57 17.28 17.54
N HIS A 151 1.57 15.96 17.34
CA HIS A 151 2.78 15.16 17.46
C HIS A 151 3.24 14.72 16.08
N SER A 152 4.53 14.88 15.85
CA SER A 152 5.24 14.52 14.63
C SER A 152 6.25 13.45 14.98
N PHE A 153 5.96 12.23 14.55
CA PHE A 153 6.79 11.04 14.67
C PHE A 153 7.60 10.81 13.38
N GLY A 154 8.43 9.77 13.39
CA GLY A 154 9.30 9.48 12.25
C GLY A 154 10.49 10.42 12.17
N LYS A 155 11.22 10.40 11.05
CA LYS A 155 12.45 11.18 10.86
C LYS A 155 12.18 12.66 10.56
N CYS A 156 11.06 12.98 9.93
CA CYS A 156 10.80 14.30 9.38
C CYS A 156 10.08 15.19 10.39
N MET A 157 10.67 16.36 10.69
CA MET A 157 10.14 17.35 11.65
C MET A 157 9.69 16.72 12.97
N ASN A 158 10.44 15.74 13.47
CA ASN A 158 10.13 15.06 14.72
C ASN A 158 10.07 16.07 15.88
N ASN A 159 9.01 16.04 16.67
CA ASN A 159 8.85 16.91 17.84
C ASN A 159 8.57 16.14 19.14
N VAL A 160 8.63 14.81 19.09
CA VAL A 160 8.35 13.92 20.22
C VAL A 160 9.61 13.31 20.85
N GLY A 161 10.78 13.52 20.24
CA GLY A 161 12.07 13.09 20.80
C GLY A 161 12.52 11.68 20.35
N GLY A 162 12.14 11.22 19.16
CA GLY A 162 12.60 9.94 18.61
C GLY A 162 11.58 9.20 17.73
N LEU A 163 12.04 8.14 17.06
CA LEU A 163 11.22 7.31 16.16
C LEU A 163 10.22 6.43 16.94
N ASP A 164 10.64 5.88 18.07
CA ASP A 164 9.86 4.91 18.86
C ASP A 164 9.14 5.54 20.06
N GLN A 165 9.07 6.87 20.11
CA GLN A 165 8.42 7.61 21.20
C GLN A 165 6.91 7.33 21.32
N ALA A 166 6.29 6.83 20.27
CA ALA A 166 4.89 6.41 20.31
C ALA A 166 4.64 5.34 21.39
N LEU A 167 5.58 4.43 21.60
CA LEU A 167 5.48 3.40 22.65
C LEU A 167 5.76 3.93 24.05
N SER A 168 6.55 5.00 24.18
CA SER A 168 6.69 5.71 25.46
C SER A 168 5.40 6.43 25.85
N PHE A 169 4.63 6.93 24.87
CA PHE A 169 3.37 7.63 25.12
C PHE A 169 2.23 6.64 25.35
N TYR A 170 2.26 5.50 24.65
CA TYR A 170 1.22 4.48 24.65
C TYR A 170 1.82 3.08 24.80
N PRO A 171 2.28 2.70 26.02
CA PRO A 171 2.87 1.39 26.27
C PRO A 171 1.93 0.22 25.96
N GLU A 172 0.61 0.44 26.01
CA GLU A 172 -0.42 -0.53 25.66
C GLU A 172 -0.41 -0.92 24.17
N CYS A 173 0.26 -0.14 23.31
CA CYS A 173 0.36 -0.41 21.89
C CYS A 173 1.45 -1.43 21.51
N VAL A 174 2.23 -1.92 22.49
CA VAL A 174 3.21 -2.99 22.27
C VAL A 174 2.48 -4.28 21.85
N LYS A 175 2.85 -4.84 20.69
CA LYS A 175 2.23 -6.05 20.13
C LYS A 175 2.75 -7.34 20.79
N ASP A 176 4.05 -7.45 20.94
CA ASP A 176 4.73 -8.55 21.64
C ASP A 176 5.83 -7.94 22.53
N SER A 177 5.78 -8.21 23.83
CA SER A 177 6.78 -7.72 24.78
C SER A 177 8.13 -8.46 24.69
N ASN A 178 8.17 -9.59 23.99
CA ASN A 178 9.37 -10.43 23.86
C ASN A 178 10.14 -10.15 22.56
N GLU A 179 9.58 -9.37 21.64
CA GLU A 179 10.23 -8.97 20.39
C GLU A 179 10.56 -7.48 20.38
N ALA A 180 11.62 -7.11 19.66
CA ALA A 180 11.92 -5.71 19.42
C ALA A 180 10.77 -5.08 18.60
N PRO A 181 10.16 -3.99 19.07
CA PRO A 181 9.00 -3.41 18.40
C PRO A 181 9.39 -2.86 17.04
N LYS A 182 8.59 -3.15 16.02
CA LYS A 182 8.74 -2.55 14.69
C LYS A 182 7.77 -1.37 14.59
N TRP A 183 8.15 -0.36 13.83
CA TRP A 183 7.36 0.89 13.75
C TRP A 183 5.92 0.65 13.28
N TRP A 184 5.69 -0.35 12.41
CA TRP A 184 4.36 -0.70 11.91
C TRP A 184 3.50 -1.46 12.92
N ASP A 185 4.10 -2.08 13.94
CA ASP A 185 3.37 -2.92 14.90
C ASP A 185 2.44 -2.09 15.79
N HIS A 186 2.82 -0.85 16.11
CA HIS A 186 2.11 0.01 17.06
C HIS A 186 1.44 1.23 16.41
N LEU A 187 1.65 1.44 15.10
CA LEU A 187 1.25 2.65 14.39
C LEU A 187 -0.24 2.95 14.53
N HIS A 188 -1.10 1.97 14.26
CA HIS A 188 -2.56 2.14 14.28
C HIS A 188 -3.07 2.42 15.69
N CYS A 189 -2.55 1.70 16.67
CA CYS A 189 -2.87 1.93 18.07
C CYS A 189 -2.47 3.35 18.51
N ALA A 190 -1.26 3.80 18.17
CA ALA A 190 -0.83 5.16 18.47
C ALA A 190 -1.68 6.22 17.75
N MET A 191 -1.96 6.04 16.45
CA MET A 191 -2.85 6.91 15.67
C MET A 191 -4.25 7.01 16.30
N SER A 192 -4.76 5.90 16.86
CA SER A 192 -6.08 5.84 17.48
C SER A 192 -6.25 6.77 18.68
N ARG A 193 -5.16 7.32 19.23
CA ARG A 193 -5.19 8.32 20.32
C ARG A 193 -5.43 9.74 19.84
N TYR A 194 -5.44 9.99 18.53
CA TYR A 194 -5.60 11.32 17.94
C TYR A 194 -6.94 11.45 17.25
N LYS A 195 -7.47 12.67 17.19
CA LYS A 195 -8.71 12.98 16.48
C LYS A 195 -8.46 13.00 14.97
N PHE A 196 -7.30 13.54 14.58
CA PHE A 196 -6.91 13.68 13.18
C PHE A 196 -5.58 12.99 12.90
N VAL A 197 -5.45 12.42 11.70
CA VAL A 197 -4.19 11.91 11.17
C VAL A 197 -3.87 12.67 9.88
N LEU A 198 -2.70 13.30 9.82
CA LEU A 198 -2.22 13.96 8.61
C LEU A 198 -1.65 12.92 7.63
N ALA A 199 -2.39 12.63 6.56
CA ALA A 199 -2.06 11.62 5.56
C ALA A 199 -1.65 12.30 4.24
N ILE A 200 -0.37 12.64 4.12
CA ILE A 200 0.17 13.26 2.89
C ILE A 200 0.96 12.22 2.10
N GLU A 201 0.64 12.08 0.82
CA GLU A 201 1.39 11.24 -0.09
C GLU A 201 2.78 11.77 -0.41
N ASN A 202 3.66 10.87 -0.84
CA ASN A 202 5.00 11.27 -1.26
C ASN A 202 4.99 12.17 -2.51
N THR A 203 4.00 11.97 -3.38
CA THR A 203 3.78 12.74 -4.61
C THR A 203 2.29 12.94 -4.79
N ILE A 204 1.90 14.12 -5.29
CA ILE A 204 0.52 14.42 -5.66
C ILE A 204 0.34 13.99 -7.13
N THR A 205 -0.52 12.99 -7.37
CA THR A 205 -0.74 12.38 -8.70
C THR A 205 -2.19 11.90 -8.82
N GLU A 206 -2.75 11.90 -10.03
CA GLU A 206 -4.10 11.38 -10.31
C GLU A 206 -4.28 9.95 -9.79
N SER A 207 -5.40 9.66 -9.11
CA SER A 207 -5.73 8.33 -8.57
C SER A 207 -4.76 7.74 -7.53
N TYR A 208 -3.70 8.46 -7.12
CA TYR A 208 -2.65 7.89 -6.25
C TYR A 208 -3.03 7.95 -4.77
N VAL A 209 -3.72 6.91 -4.30
CA VAL A 209 -4.09 6.71 -2.89
C VAL A 209 -3.36 5.50 -2.32
N THR A 210 -2.59 5.70 -1.26
CA THR A 210 -1.78 4.65 -0.64
C THR A 210 -2.28 4.24 0.75
N GLU A 211 -1.51 3.39 1.43
CA GLU A 211 -1.79 2.91 2.78
C GLU A 211 -2.00 4.04 3.80
N LYS A 212 -1.43 5.23 3.56
CA LYS A 212 -1.49 6.36 4.50
C LYS A 212 -2.92 6.82 4.80
N LEU A 213 -3.80 6.84 3.78
CA LEU A 213 -5.21 7.19 3.97
C LEU A 213 -5.92 6.09 4.77
N PHE A 214 -5.72 4.84 4.38
CA PHE A 214 -6.38 3.71 5.01
C PHE A 214 -5.91 3.51 6.45
N TYR A 215 -4.65 3.76 6.76
CA TYR A 215 -4.12 3.69 8.13
C TYR A 215 -4.82 4.68 9.07
N ALA A 216 -5.09 5.90 8.60
CA ALA A 216 -5.85 6.89 9.35
C ALA A 216 -7.27 6.40 9.64
N LEU A 217 -7.98 5.94 8.60
CA LEU A 217 -9.35 5.43 8.71
C LEU A 217 -9.43 4.20 9.64
N ASP A 218 -8.53 3.24 9.43
CA ASP A 218 -8.45 2.01 10.22
C ASP A 218 -8.13 2.28 11.70
N SER A 219 -7.47 3.40 12.01
CA SER A 219 -7.20 3.82 13.40
C SER A 219 -8.39 4.51 14.10
N GLY A 220 -9.51 4.68 13.40
CA GLY A 220 -10.67 5.43 13.90
C GLY A 220 -10.37 6.92 14.09
N ALA A 221 -9.47 7.48 13.26
CA ALA A 221 -9.16 8.91 13.23
C ALA A 221 -9.62 9.52 11.91
N VAL A 222 -9.90 10.83 11.90
CA VAL A 222 -10.30 11.54 10.68
C VAL A 222 -9.04 11.89 9.86
N PRO A 223 -8.91 11.41 8.62
CA PRO A 223 -7.76 11.73 7.78
C PRO A 223 -7.80 13.19 7.28
N ILE A 224 -6.70 13.91 7.47
CA ILE A 224 -6.42 15.14 6.72
C ILE A 224 -5.54 14.73 5.54
N TYR A 225 -6.16 14.47 4.39
CA TYR A 225 -5.52 13.80 3.27
C TYR A 225 -5.06 14.76 2.15
N PHE A 226 -3.86 14.50 1.61
CA PHE A 226 -3.33 15.19 0.44
C PHE A 226 -2.53 14.21 -0.43
N GLY A 227 -2.97 13.95 -1.66
CA GLY A 227 -2.26 13.02 -2.54
C GLY A 227 -2.92 12.84 -3.90
N ALA A 228 -4.01 12.08 -3.93
CA ALA A 228 -4.76 11.87 -5.16
C ALA A 228 -5.39 13.17 -5.66
N GLN A 229 -5.07 13.56 -6.90
CA GLN A 229 -5.86 14.54 -7.63
C GLN A 229 -7.03 13.80 -8.28
N MET A 230 -8.26 14.16 -7.91
CA MET A 230 -9.44 13.78 -8.69
C MET A 230 -9.81 14.97 -9.57
N PHE A 231 -10.24 14.71 -10.82
CA PHE A 231 -10.75 15.77 -11.69
C PHE A 231 -11.83 16.58 -10.95
N GLY A 232 -11.51 17.84 -10.62
CA GLY A 232 -12.48 18.86 -10.24
C GLY A 232 -12.79 19.08 -8.75
N THR A 233 -12.26 18.32 -7.78
CA THR A 233 -12.53 18.64 -6.35
C THR A 233 -11.47 18.11 -5.40
N LEU A 234 -10.83 19.01 -4.62
CA LEU A 234 -10.06 18.66 -3.44
C LEU A 234 -11.07 18.41 -2.29
N TYR A 235 -11.42 17.16 -2.02
CA TYR A 235 -12.21 16.84 -0.83
C TYR A 235 -11.28 16.73 0.38
N LEU A 236 -11.49 17.59 1.38
CA LEU A 236 -11.24 17.16 2.75
C LEU A 236 -12.24 16.04 3.03
N LEU A 237 -11.78 14.79 3.07
CA LEU A 237 -12.58 13.68 3.59
C LEU A 237 -12.62 13.81 5.12
N ILE A 238 -13.42 14.75 5.61
CA ILE A 238 -13.93 14.72 6.98
C ILE A 238 -15.24 13.92 6.90
N GLN A 239 -15.20 12.64 7.27
CA GLN A 239 -16.41 11.92 7.67
C GLN A 239 -16.80 12.32 9.08
#